data_AF-A0A932T6M1-F1
#
_entry.id   AF-A0A932T6M1-F1
#
_cell.length_a   1.000
_cell.length_b   1.000
_cell.length_c   1.000
_cell.angle_alpha   90.00
_cell.angle_beta   90.00
_cell.angle_gamma   90.00
#
_symmetry.space_group_name_H-M   'P 1'
#
loop_
_entity.id
_entity.type
_entity.pdbx_description
1 polymer ?
#
loop_
_entity_poly.entity_id
_entity_poly.type
_entity_poly.pdbx_seq_one_letter_code
_entity_poly.pdbx_strand_id
1 'polypeptide(L)'
;MKLLTFVLTALVALASCAIGATIAAASERPLPKKVDLRPRFAKFGLAPLSQGSRDTCSLFAVTGVAEYERAKDVSGPAPRLSEEFLVWAANDATGLNGDQAMFIEAVQGLTRLGICDESSMPYADKTDPDRAPSDAARAEARRNGHWTAHWIKRWNVKTGLSAAELNAVKSALANDHPVAIGMRWPKQPQLTTTFIQDPPPKEEVRDGHSVVLAGYRDDPNFQGGGVFIVRNSDGPGWGQEGYAYFPYTYITDYGNDAVWLKHDPADADSPRFQPAARFEAESLKILKTSARCQPAVQPMTDWGAKQWGDGKQLFCKAENGGALELEFTLPDAGRFEIELFVTLAPDFGKLKLLLDGRVLTQQPDCFCGRVEPSGPISLGTHDLKAGAHKLGIAVTGKNALSSSHSFGIDAFELHPRR
;
A
#
# COMPACT_ATOMS: atom_id res chain seq x y z
N MET A 1 39.99 -56.19 -57.83
CA MET A 1 39.48 -56.56 -56.50
C MET A 1 39.58 -55.35 -55.59
N LYS A 2 38.44 -54.84 -55.10
CA LYS A 2 38.19 -54.27 -53.75
C LYS A 2 39.37 -53.50 -53.09
N LEU A 3 39.26 -52.28 -52.57
CA LEU A 3 38.17 -51.73 -51.77
C LEU A 3 38.45 -50.25 -51.40
N LEU A 4 37.37 -49.46 -51.35
CA LEU A 4 37.04 -48.39 -50.39
C LEU A 4 37.84 -47.05 -50.33
N THR A 5 37.18 -46.06 -50.92
CA THR A 5 37.14 -44.63 -50.57
C THR A 5 36.76 -44.40 -49.10
N PHE A 6 37.45 -43.50 -48.40
CA PHE A 6 36.92 -42.80 -47.22
C PHE A 6 37.23 -41.31 -47.34
N VAL A 7 36.18 -40.52 -47.58
CA VAL A 7 36.18 -39.06 -47.46
C VAL A 7 35.91 -38.76 -45.99
N LEU A 8 36.83 -38.04 -45.34
CA LEU A 8 36.67 -37.59 -43.96
C LEU A 8 35.84 -36.29 -43.98
N THR A 9 34.56 -36.38 -43.66
CA THR A 9 33.70 -35.21 -43.39
C THR A 9 34.05 -34.63 -42.02
N ALA A 10 34.67 -33.45 -42.01
CA ALA A 10 34.82 -32.66 -40.80
C ALA A 10 33.47 -32.01 -40.45
N LEU A 11 32.84 -32.46 -39.37
CA LEU A 11 31.70 -31.77 -38.76
C LEU A 11 32.22 -30.51 -38.05
N VAL A 12 31.93 -29.33 -38.61
CA VAL A 12 32.07 -28.06 -37.91
C VAL A 12 30.86 -27.90 -36.99
N ALA A 13 31.03 -28.13 -35.69
CA ALA A 13 30.05 -27.76 -34.69
C ALA A 13 30.07 -26.23 -34.51
N LEU A 14 29.08 -25.54 -35.05
CA LEU A 14 28.78 -24.15 -34.70
C LEU A 14 28.27 -24.11 -33.26
N ALA A 15 29.17 -23.78 -32.33
CA ALA A 15 28.79 -23.40 -30.98
C ALA A 15 28.10 -22.03 -31.03
N SER A 16 26.77 -22.02 -30.99
CA SER A 16 25.96 -20.83 -30.77
C SER A 16 26.25 -20.28 -29.38
N CYS A 17 26.90 -19.11 -29.33
CA CYS A 17 27.16 -18.37 -28.12
C CYS A 17 25.84 -17.75 -27.62
N ALA A 18 25.08 -18.51 -26.84
CA ALA A 18 23.96 -17.98 -26.07
C ALA A 18 24.53 -17.26 -24.85
N ILE A 19 24.57 -15.92 -24.90
CA ILE A 19 24.78 -15.09 -23.72
C ILE A 19 23.50 -15.20 -22.89
N GLY A 20 23.39 -16.27 -22.11
CA GLY A 20 22.43 -16.38 -21.04
C GLY A 20 22.85 -15.41 -19.94
N ALA A 21 22.16 -14.28 -19.83
CA ALA A 21 22.19 -13.49 -18.61
C ALA A 21 21.63 -14.36 -17.49
N THR A 22 22.51 -15.00 -16.73
CA THR A 22 22.16 -15.61 -15.47
C THR A 22 21.74 -14.49 -14.53
N ILE A 23 20.43 -14.30 -14.41
CA ILE A 23 19.85 -13.62 -13.25
C ILE A 23 20.27 -14.49 -12.08
N ALA A 24 21.33 -14.08 -11.38
CA ALA A 24 21.59 -14.58 -10.05
C ALA A 24 20.34 -14.22 -9.23
N ALA A 25 19.47 -15.20 -9.01
CA ALA A 25 18.44 -15.10 -8.00
C ALA A 25 19.16 -14.73 -6.71
N ALA A 26 18.99 -13.49 -6.25
CA ALA A 26 19.45 -13.09 -4.94
C ALA A 26 18.84 -14.11 -3.96
N SER A 27 19.69 -14.92 -3.32
CA SER A 27 19.27 -15.81 -2.27
C SER A 27 18.59 -14.95 -1.21
N GLU A 28 17.26 -15.03 -1.11
CA GLU A 28 16.52 -14.41 -0.02
C GLU A 28 17.10 -14.98 1.27
N ARG A 29 17.75 -14.12 2.06
CA ARG A 29 18.24 -14.51 3.38
C ARG A 29 17.04 -15.01 4.20
N PRO A 30 17.15 -16.16 4.88
CA PRO A 30 16.06 -16.65 5.69
C PRO A 30 15.72 -15.60 6.76
N LEU A 31 14.43 -15.29 6.91
CA LEU A 31 13.97 -14.34 7.91
C LEU A 31 14.34 -14.82 9.33
N PRO A 32 14.61 -13.90 10.27
CA PRO A 32 14.81 -14.26 11.67
C PRO A 32 13.62 -15.08 12.20
N LYS A 33 13.86 -16.04 13.10
CA LYS A 33 12.77 -16.80 13.74
C LYS A 33 11.93 -15.97 14.70
N LYS A 34 12.45 -14.82 15.15
CA LYS A 34 11.75 -13.90 16.06
C LYS A 34 12.16 -12.47 15.76
N VAL A 35 11.19 -11.56 15.80
CA VAL A 35 11.35 -10.11 15.77
C VAL A 35 10.50 -9.52 16.89
N ASP A 36 11.02 -8.53 17.60
CA ASP A 36 10.31 -7.85 18.69
C ASP A 36 10.64 -6.35 18.66
N LEU A 37 9.68 -5.54 18.21
CA LEU A 37 9.84 -4.09 18.08
C LEU A 37 9.44 -3.35 19.36
N ARG A 38 8.92 -4.02 20.40
CA ARG A 38 8.50 -3.35 21.65
C ARG A 38 9.62 -2.55 22.32
N PRO A 39 10.88 -3.04 22.40
CA PRO A 39 11.97 -2.23 22.95
C PRO A 39 12.22 -0.94 22.15
N ARG A 40 11.98 -0.95 20.83
CA ARG A 40 12.11 0.25 19.98
C ARG A 40 10.95 1.22 20.21
N PHE A 41 9.71 0.73 20.26
CA PHE A 41 8.55 1.55 20.67
C PHE A 41 8.80 2.22 22.03
N ALA A 42 9.30 1.47 23.02
CA ALA A 42 9.64 2.01 24.34
C ALA A 42 10.75 3.06 24.29
N LYS A 43 11.84 2.79 23.54
CA LYS A 43 12.93 3.75 23.34
C LYS A 43 12.45 5.05 22.70
N PHE A 44 11.49 4.97 21.78
CA PHE A 44 10.91 6.13 21.10
C PHE A 44 9.87 6.88 21.95
N GLY A 45 9.53 6.40 23.15
CA GLY A 45 8.49 7.00 23.98
C GLY A 45 7.07 6.75 23.48
N LEU A 46 6.89 5.76 22.60
CA LEU A 46 5.63 5.46 21.94
C LEU A 46 4.88 4.38 22.72
N ALA A 47 4.48 4.65 23.96
CA ALA A 47 3.58 3.76 24.71
C ALA A 47 2.20 3.66 24.02
N PRO A 48 1.50 2.50 24.06
CA PRO A 48 0.14 2.37 23.52
C PRO A 48 -0.82 3.41 24.10
N LEU A 49 -1.59 4.05 23.24
CA LEU A 49 -2.63 5.02 23.63
C LEU A 49 -4.01 4.35 23.67
N SER A 50 -4.98 5.02 24.28
CA SER A 50 -6.39 4.60 24.28
C SER A 50 -7.19 5.50 23.36
N GLN A 51 -7.93 4.90 22.44
CA GLN A 51 -8.93 5.58 21.60
C GLN A 51 -10.24 5.90 22.36
N GLY A 52 -10.37 5.43 23.61
CA GLY A 52 -11.59 5.58 24.38
C GLY A 52 -12.80 4.92 23.72
N SER A 53 -13.96 5.58 23.78
CA SER A 53 -15.22 5.06 23.25
C SER A 53 -15.47 5.41 21.77
N ARG A 54 -14.51 6.03 21.08
CA ARG A 54 -14.65 6.44 19.68
C ARG A 54 -14.20 5.31 18.74
N ASP A 55 -14.80 5.24 17.56
CA ASP A 55 -14.52 4.20 16.56
C ASP A 55 -13.29 4.50 15.69
N THR A 56 -12.21 5.03 16.29
CA THR A 56 -11.02 5.51 15.56
C THR A 56 -9.87 4.50 15.48
N CYS A 57 -10.11 3.20 15.69
CA CYS A 57 -9.05 2.18 15.80
C CYS A 57 -8.09 2.15 14.60
N SER A 58 -8.63 2.34 13.38
CA SER A 58 -7.84 2.37 12.15
C SER A 58 -6.93 3.60 12.07
N LEU A 59 -7.40 4.75 12.53
CA LEU A 59 -6.63 6.00 12.60
C LEU A 59 -5.50 5.87 13.62
N PHE A 60 -5.75 5.23 14.77
CA PHE A 60 -4.72 4.92 15.76
C PHE A 60 -3.69 3.92 15.24
N ALA A 61 -4.11 2.90 14.49
CA ALA A 61 -3.18 1.93 13.92
C ALA A 61 -2.27 2.58 12.85
N VAL A 62 -2.83 3.43 11.97
CA VAL A 62 -2.06 4.18 10.97
C VAL A 62 -1.12 5.19 11.64
N THR A 63 -1.61 5.92 12.65
CA THR A 63 -0.78 6.87 13.42
C THR A 63 0.34 6.13 14.15
N GLY A 64 0.06 4.98 14.76
CA GLY A 64 1.07 4.20 15.48
C GLY A 64 2.21 3.68 14.59
N VAL A 65 1.93 3.32 13.33
CA VAL A 65 3.01 3.00 12.37
C VAL A 65 3.70 4.25 11.84
N ALA A 66 2.97 5.36 11.60
CA ALA A 66 3.55 6.62 11.17
C ALA A 66 4.52 7.21 12.21
N GLU A 67 4.14 7.16 13.50
CA GLU A 67 4.97 7.59 14.63
C GLU A 67 6.25 6.77 14.72
N TYR A 68 6.14 5.44 14.59
CA TYR A 68 7.30 4.57 14.63
C TYR A 68 8.29 4.90 13.50
N GLU A 69 7.77 5.13 12.29
CA GLU A 69 8.59 5.48 11.12
C GLU A 69 9.28 6.82 11.30
N ARG A 70 8.55 7.87 11.70
CA ARG A 70 9.12 9.19 11.99
C ARG A 70 10.14 9.14 13.12
N ALA A 71 9.91 8.30 14.14
CA ALA A 71 10.80 8.18 15.28
C ALA A 71 12.17 7.58 14.94
N LYS A 72 12.30 6.86 13.81
CA LYS A 72 13.60 6.34 13.35
C LYS A 72 14.57 7.45 12.93
N ASP A 73 14.06 8.62 12.56
CA ASP A 73 14.84 9.74 12.05
C ASP A 73 15.29 10.74 13.12
N VAL A 74 14.82 10.57 14.37
CA VAL A 74 15.15 11.48 15.49
C VAL A 74 16.01 10.80 16.54
N SER A 75 16.95 11.56 17.11
CA SER A 75 17.77 11.11 18.23
C SER A 75 17.05 11.36 19.55
N GLY A 76 16.16 10.46 19.96
CA GLY A 76 15.46 10.52 21.26
C GLY A 76 13.98 10.13 21.17
N PRO A 77 13.17 10.43 22.20
CA PRO A 77 11.72 10.30 22.12
C PRO A 77 11.17 11.18 20.99
N ALA A 78 10.35 10.60 20.12
CA ALA A 78 9.70 11.35 19.06
C ALA A 78 8.46 12.06 19.62
N PRO A 79 8.16 13.30 19.18
CA PRO A 79 6.85 13.90 19.42
C PRO A 79 5.74 12.96 18.92
N ARG A 80 4.67 12.85 19.71
CA ARG A 80 3.48 12.09 19.33
C ARG A 80 2.78 12.79 18.16
N LEU A 81 2.24 12.02 17.23
CA LEU A 81 1.43 12.54 16.13
C LEU A 81 -0.04 12.62 16.55
N SER A 82 -0.79 13.55 15.96
CA SER A 82 -2.19 13.77 16.30
C SER A 82 -3.13 12.81 15.57
N GLU A 83 -3.73 11.86 16.29
CA GLU A 83 -4.80 11.02 15.74
C GLU A 83 -6.02 11.86 15.31
N GLU A 84 -6.32 12.94 16.04
CA GLU A 84 -7.43 13.84 15.71
C GLU A 84 -7.23 14.57 14.38
N PHE A 85 -6.00 15.04 14.13
CA PHE A 85 -5.66 15.63 12.85
C PHE A 85 -5.84 14.60 11.74
N LEU A 86 -5.46 13.34 11.97
CA LEU A 86 -5.61 12.29 10.97
C LEU A 86 -7.09 11.96 10.70
N VAL A 87 -7.96 11.99 11.71
CA VAL A 87 -9.42 11.90 11.54
C VAL A 87 -9.91 13.01 10.59
N TRP A 88 -9.54 14.26 10.88
CA TRP A 88 -9.89 15.39 10.01
C TRP A 88 -9.31 15.24 8.60
N ALA A 89 -8.05 14.84 8.47
CA ALA A 89 -7.36 14.73 7.19
C ALA A 89 -7.98 13.64 6.31
N ALA A 90 -8.36 12.50 6.89
CA ALA A 90 -9.06 11.44 6.19
C ALA A 90 -10.42 11.94 5.66
N ASN A 91 -11.19 12.63 6.50
CA ASN A 91 -12.50 13.20 6.13
C ASN A 91 -12.37 14.27 5.04
N ASP A 92 -11.39 15.18 5.14
CA ASP A 92 -11.17 16.23 4.14
C ASP A 92 -10.78 15.64 2.78
N ALA A 93 -9.83 14.69 2.78
CA ALA A 93 -9.30 14.06 1.58
C ALA A 93 -10.34 13.22 0.83
N THR A 94 -11.26 12.57 1.55
CA THR A 94 -12.19 11.58 0.97
C THR A 94 -13.63 12.04 0.90
N GLY A 95 -13.99 13.10 1.63
CA GLY A 95 -15.38 13.55 1.79
C GLY A 95 -16.18 12.72 2.79
N LEU A 96 -15.52 11.85 3.55
CA LEU A 96 -16.12 11.17 4.70
C LEU A 96 -16.40 12.16 5.84
N ASN A 97 -17.11 11.66 6.86
CA ASN A 97 -17.41 12.40 8.06
C ASN A 97 -17.43 11.48 9.29
N GLY A 98 -16.81 11.92 10.38
CA GLY A 98 -16.76 11.21 11.65
C GLY A 98 -15.48 10.38 11.87
N ASP A 99 -15.58 9.44 12.80
CA ASP A 99 -14.43 8.74 13.41
C ASP A 99 -13.98 7.47 12.67
N GLN A 100 -14.70 7.07 11.62
CA GLN A 100 -14.46 5.83 10.90
C GLN A 100 -13.79 6.11 9.54
N ALA A 101 -12.62 5.50 9.34
CA ALA A 101 -11.92 5.44 8.07
C ALA A 101 -11.36 4.03 7.89
N MET A 102 -11.28 3.50 6.67
CA MET A 102 -10.38 2.37 6.43
C MET A 102 -8.95 2.91 6.34
N PHE A 103 -7.99 1.99 6.26
CA PHE A 103 -6.61 2.40 6.06
C PHE A 103 -6.40 3.21 4.80
N ILE A 104 -7.14 2.98 3.72
CA ILE A 104 -6.93 3.72 2.47
C ILE A 104 -7.35 5.18 2.62
N GLU A 105 -8.45 5.47 3.32
CA GLU A 105 -8.88 6.86 3.56
C GLU A 105 -7.96 7.56 4.57
N ALA A 106 -7.50 6.86 5.62
CA ALA A 106 -6.51 7.38 6.56
C ALA A 106 -5.17 7.69 5.88
N VAL A 107 -4.68 6.76 5.05
CA VAL A 107 -3.44 6.92 4.29
C VAL A 107 -3.57 8.07 3.28
N GLN A 108 -4.71 8.23 2.59
CA GLN A 108 -4.92 9.36 1.69
C GLN A 108 -4.86 10.70 2.44
N GLY A 109 -5.50 10.81 3.60
CA GLY A 109 -5.39 11.99 4.45
C GLY A 109 -3.94 12.29 4.81
N LEU A 110 -3.22 11.27 5.28
CA LEU A 110 -1.81 11.37 5.67
C LEU A 110 -0.89 11.80 4.52
N THR A 111 -1.00 11.15 3.35
CA THR A 111 -0.10 11.44 2.22
C THR A 111 -0.40 12.76 1.53
N ARG A 112 -1.66 13.20 1.52
CA ARG A 112 -2.09 14.45 0.89
C ARG A 112 -1.89 15.67 1.79
N LEU A 113 -2.20 15.55 3.07
CA LEU A 113 -2.28 16.69 4.01
C LEU A 113 -1.20 16.67 5.09
N GLY A 114 -0.47 15.56 5.23
CA GLY A 114 0.49 15.34 6.30
C GLY A 114 -0.20 15.04 7.63
N ILE A 115 0.55 15.18 8.72
CA ILE A 115 0.03 15.00 10.07
C ILE A 115 0.81 15.87 11.07
N CYS A 116 0.10 16.62 11.91
CA CYS A 116 0.72 17.48 12.91
C CYS A 116 1.04 16.71 14.21
N ASP A 117 1.73 17.38 15.12
CA ASP A 117 2.01 16.81 16.43
C ASP A 117 0.74 16.83 17.32
N GLU A 118 0.61 15.86 18.23
CA GLU A 118 -0.53 15.74 19.16
C GLU A 118 -0.79 17.02 19.96
N SER A 119 0.27 17.73 20.34
CA SER A 119 0.15 19.03 21.03
C SER A 119 -0.54 20.12 20.20
N SER A 120 -0.54 20.01 18.87
CA SER A 120 -1.12 21.00 17.95
C SER A 120 -2.62 20.75 17.69
N MET A 121 -3.08 19.51 17.85
CA MET A 121 -4.50 19.16 17.79
C MET A 121 -4.78 17.94 18.68
N PRO A 122 -4.99 18.14 19.99
CA PRO A 122 -5.16 17.02 20.91
C PRO A 122 -6.38 16.15 20.60
N TYR A 123 -6.26 14.85 20.85
CA TYR A 123 -7.36 13.90 20.71
C TYR A 123 -8.56 14.29 21.59
N ALA A 124 -9.75 14.30 21.00
CA ALA A 124 -10.98 14.59 21.75
C ALA A 124 -11.61 13.33 22.35
N ASP A 125 -12.27 13.49 23.50
CA ASP A 125 -13.02 12.42 24.15
C ASP A 125 -14.29 12.00 23.37
N LYS A 126 -14.75 12.84 22.43
CA LYS A 126 -15.98 12.64 21.64
C LYS A 126 -15.76 13.03 20.20
N THR A 127 -16.51 12.40 19.31
CA THR A 127 -16.62 12.77 17.90
C THR A 127 -17.12 14.20 17.76
N ASP A 128 -16.44 15.00 16.94
CA ASP A 128 -16.88 16.33 16.52
C ASP A 128 -16.63 16.49 15.01
N PRO A 129 -17.67 16.29 14.18
CA PRO A 129 -17.61 16.46 12.72
C PRO A 129 -17.12 17.83 12.23
N ASP A 130 -17.36 18.87 13.03
CA ASP A 130 -17.08 20.25 12.64
C ASP A 130 -15.69 20.72 13.10
N ARG A 131 -14.99 19.87 13.87
CA ARG A 131 -13.67 20.19 14.39
C ARG A 131 -12.64 20.20 13.25
N ALA A 132 -12.04 21.37 13.06
CA ALA A 132 -10.98 21.57 12.08
C ALA A 132 -9.66 21.98 12.77
N PRO A 133 -8.50 21.62 12.20
CA PRO A 133 -7.20 22.08 12.69
C PRO A 133 -7.05 23.59 12.52
N SER A 134 -6.15 24.18 13.31
CA SER A 134 -5.69 25.55 13.06
C SER A 134 -4.83 25.63 11.79
N ASP A 135 -4.65 26.84 11.24
CA ASP A 135 -3.70 27.06 10.14
C ASP A 135 -2.28 26.65 10.51
N ALA A 136 -1.89 26.86 11.77
CA ALA A 136 -0.58 26.46 12.28
C ALA A 136 -0.42 24.94 12.27
N ALA A 137 -1.42 24.18 12.72
CA ALA A 137 -1.42 22.72 12.69
C ALA A 137 -1.37 22.18 11.25
N ARG A 138 -2.15 22.75 10.32
CA ARG A 138 -2.07 22.40 8.89
C ARG A 138 -0.68 22.68 8.29
N ALA A 139 -0.07 23.80 8.65
CA ALA A 139 1.26 24.14 8.17
C ALA A 139 2.34 23.24 8.77
N GLU A 140 2.23 22.86 10.04
CA GLU A 140 3.09 21.87 10.69
C GLU A 140 2.96 20.49 10.04
N ALA A 141 1.74 20.04 9.78
CA ALA A 141 1.48 18.75 9.14
C ALA A 141 2.25 18.58 7.82
N ARG A 142 2.27 19.63 6.99
CA ARG A 142 3.03 19.65 5.72
C ARG A 142 4.55 19.62 5.89
N ARG A 143 5.07 20.03 7.04
CA ARG A 143 6.52 20.05 7.35
C ARG A 143 6.99 18.78 8.06
N ASN A 144 6.07 17.97 8.56
CA ASN A 144 6.38 16.78 9.35
C ASN A 144 6.84 15.58 8.52
N GLY A 145 7.09 15.76 7.22
CA GLY A 145 7.61 14.73 6.33
C GLY A 145 6.59 14.28 5.30
N HIS A 146 6.99 13.27 4.54
CA HIS A 146 6.14 12.59 3.57
C HIS A 146 6.06 11.12 3.94
N TRP A 147 4.90 10.52 3.65
CA TRP A 147 4.67 9.10 3.91
C TRP A 147 4.43 8.37 2.60
N THR A 148 5.05 7.21 2.46
CA THR A 148 4.75 6.26 1.38
C THR A 148 4.10 5.03 1.99
N ALA A 149 2.94 4.65 1.47
CA ALA A 149 2.25 3.46 1.93
C ALA A 149 2.67 2.22 1.14
N HIS A 150 3.03 1.16 1.87
CA HIS A 150 3.41 -0.12 1.32
C HIS A 150 2.36 -1.16 1.68
N TRP A 151 1.45 -1.39 0.74
CA TRP A 151 0.34 -2.30 0.90
C TRP A 151 0.80 -3.75 0.77
N ILE A 152 0.57 -4.53 1.82
CA ILE A 152 0.75 -5.99 1.80
C ILE A 152 -0.54 -6.65 1.33
N LYS A 153 -1.68 -6.16 1.82
CA LYS A 153 -3.01 -6.65 1.46
C LYS A 153 -3.98 -5.48 1.33
N ARG A 154 -4.72 -5.43 0.22
CA ARG A 154 -5.86 -4.53 0.04
C ARG A 154 -7.12 -5.11 0.67
N TRP A 155 -8.04 -4.23 1.06
CA TRP A 155 -9.20 -4.62 1.82
C TRP A 155 -10.01 -5.72 1.13
N ASN A 156 -10.16 -6.84 1.83
CA ASN A 156 -11.03 -7.93 1.42
C ASN A 156 -11.47 -8.75 2.63
N VAL A 157 -12.64 -8.43 3.17
CA VAL A 157 -13.24 -9.14 4.33
C VAL A 157 -13.59 -10.62 4.06
N LYS A 158 -13.55 -11.07 2.80
CA LYS A 158 -13.85 -12.46 2.41
C LYS A 158 -12.65 -13.40 2.59
N THR A 159 -11.45 -12.86 2.76
CA THR A 159 -10.20 -13.62 2.84
C THR A 159 -9.33 -13.09 3.96
N GLY A 160 -8.64 -13.98 4.70
CA GLY A 160 -7.52 -13.56 5.54
C GLY A 160 -6.23 -13.37 4.74
N LEU A 161 -5.08 -13.31 5.41
CA LEU A 161 -3.77 -13.27 4.74
C LEU A 161 -3.41 -14.61 4.10
N SER A 162 -3.01 -14.57 2.83
CA SER A 162 -2.35 -15.67 2.15
C SER A 162 -0.95 -15.94 2.74
N ALA A 163 -0.36 -17.10 2.41
CA ALA A 163 0.99 -17.44 2.86
C ALA A 163 2.05 -16.42 2.38
N ALA A 164 1.89 -15.87 1.17
CA ALA A 164 2.78 -14.84 0.65
C ALA A 164 2.63 -13.52 1.41
N GLU A 165 1.40 -13.08 1.69
CA GLU A 165 1.12 -11.88 2.48
C GLU A 165 1.62 -12.03 3.92
N LEU A 166 1.44 -13.20 4.54
CA LEU A 166 2.00 -13.51 5.86
C LEU A 166 3.53 -13.35 5.86
N ASN A 167 4.21 -13.88 4.83
CA ASN A 167 5.66 -13.75 4.70
C ASN A 167 6.10 -12.31 4.44
N ALA A 168 5.30 -11.52 3.71
CA ALA A 168 5.53 -10.10 3.51
C ALA A 168 5.38 -9.28 4.82
N VAL A 169 4.39 -9.60 5.67
CA VAL A 169 4.29 -9.03 7.03
C VAL A 169 5.55 -9.33 7.85
N LYS A 170 5.98 -10.60 7.88
CA LYS A 170 7.21 -10.98 8.59
C LYS A 170 8.43 -10.26 8.03
N SER A 171 8.51 -10.10 6.71
CA SER A 171 9.58 -9.37 6.05
C SER A 171 9.60 -7.88 6.44
N ALA A 172 8.44 -7.22 6.46
CA ALA A 172 8.34 -5.82 6.91
C ALA A 172 8.83 -5.67 8.36
N LEU A 173 8.36 -6.53 9.26
CA LEU A 173 8.76 -6.53 10.67
C LEU A 173 10.27 -6.78 10.82
N ALA A 174 10.83 -7.75 10.10
CA ALA A 174 12.26 -8.06 10.11
C ALA A 174 13.13 -6.91 9.56
N ASN A 175 12.55 -6.04 8.73
CA ASN A 175 13.18 -4.82 8.22
C ASN A 175 12.81 -3.57 9.04
N ASP A 176 12.36 -3.74 10.29
CA ASP A 176 12.09 -2.64 11.22
C ASP A 176 10.92 -1.73 10.79
N HIS A 177 9.89 -2.33 10.19
CA HIS A 177 8.64 -1.68 9.82
C HIS A 177 7.45 -2.37 10.52
N PRO A 178 6.79 -1.74 11.50
CA PRO A 178 5.54 -2.25 12.06
C PRO A 178 4.42 -2.18 11.02
N VAL A 179 3.44 -3.07 11.14
CA VAL A 179 2.38 -3.23 10.14
C VAL A 179 1.03 -2.93 10.79
N ALA A 180 0.30 -1.95 10.27
CA ALA A 180 -1.10 -1.74 10.60
C ALA A 180 -1.92 -2.83 9.89
N ILE A 181 -2.83 -3.46 10.62
CA ILE A 181 -3.65 -4.56 10.11
C ILE A 181 -5.10 -4.42 10.60
N GLY A 182 -6.04 -4.49 9.67
CA GLY A 182 -7.46 -4.67 9.96
C GLY A 182 -7.76 -6.16 10.01
N MET A 183 -8.59 -6.56 10.96
CA MET A 183 -9.00 -7.96 11.07
C MET A 183 -10.39 -8.09 11.70
N ARG A 184 -11.07 -9.21 11.45
CA ARG A 184 -12.25 -9.55 12.26
C ARG A 184 -11.85 -9.70 13.73
N TRP A 185 -12.66 -9.13 14.61
CA TRP A 185 -12.34 -9.04 16.03
C TRP A 185 -13.24 -9.96 16.86
N PRO A 186 -12.75 -10.56 17.97
CA PRO A 186 -13.60 -11.38 18.81
C PRO A 186 -14.73 -10.54 19.41
N LYS A 187 -15.96 -11.09 19.43
CA LYS A 187 -17.10 -10.45 20.12
C LYS A 187 -16.88 -10.34 21.63
N GLN A 188 -16.17 -11.32 22.18
CA GLN A 188 -15.76 -11.38 23.58
C GLN A 188 -14.28 -11.71 23.63
N PRO A 189 -13.38 -10.71 23.61
CA PRO A 189 -11.94 -10.98 23.67
C PRO A 189 -11.62 -11.62 25.03
N GLN A 190 -10.99 -12.80 25.00
CA GLN A 190 -10.60 -13.55 26.19
C GLN A 190 -9.08 -13.56 26.27
N LEU A 191 -8.50 -12.51 26.82
CA LEU A 191 -7.06 -12.50 27.09
C LEU A 191 -6.79 -13.42 28.30
N THR A 192 -6.20 -14.58 28.03
CA THR A 192 -5.83 -15.56 29.05
C THR A 192 -4.57 -15.12 29.82
N THR A 193 -4.16 -15.90 30.83
CA THR A 193 -2.95 -15.64 31.64
C THR A 193 -1.64 -15.62 30.84
N THR A 194 -1.63 -16.15 29.61
CA THR A 194 -0.50 -16.05 28.65
C THR A 194 -0.72 -14.99 27.57
N PHE A 195 -1.82 -14.23 27.64
CA PHE A 195 -2.24 -13.17 26.71
C PHE A 195 -2.31 -13.59 25.24
N ILE A 196 -2.63 -14.87 25.00
CA ILE A 196 -2.83 -15.42 23.66
C ILE A 196 -4.32 -15.41 23.33
N GLN A 197 -4.67 -14.83 22.17
CA GLN A 197 -6.01 -14.91 21.60
C GLN A 197 -6.01 -15.95 20.48
N ASP A 198 -6.51 -17.15 20.77
CA ASP A 198 -6.77 -18.14 19.72
C ASP A 198 -7.85 -17.62 18.75
N PRO A 199 -7.81 -18.03 17.46
CA PRO A 199 -8.85 -17.69 16.51
C PRO A 199 -10.19 -18.29 16.96
N PRO A 200 -11.19 -17.46 17.30
CA PRO A 200 -12.52 -17.99 17.62
C PRO A 200 -13.22 -18.43 16.32
N PRO A 201 -14.32 -19.19 16.40
CA PRO A 201 -15.17 -19.49 15.25
C PRO A 201 -15.68 -18.24 14.53
N LYS A 202 -16.04 -18.37 13.24
CA LYS A 202 -16.45 -17.23 12.39
C LYS A 202 -17.70 -16.52 12.90
N GLU A 203 -18.58 -17.24 13.58
CA GLU A 203 -19.80 -16.76 14.22
C GLU A 203 -19.52 -15.98 15.52
N GLU A 204 -18.33 -16.11 16.11
CA GLU A 204 -17.90 -15.44 17.34
C GLU A 204 -17.02 -14.21 17.11
N VAL A 205 -16.76 -13.87 15.84
CA VAL A 205 -16.13 -12.60 15.46
C VAL A 205 -17.15 -11.59 14.94
N ARG A 206 -16.85 -10.31 15.13
CA ARG A 206 -17.56 -9.18 14.51
C ARG A 206 -16.73 -8.57 13.38
N ASP A 207 -17.40 -7.75 12.56
CA ASP A 207 -16.70 -6.92 11.60
C ASP A 207 -15.74 -5.95 12.31
N GLY A 208 -14.67 -5.59 11.60
CA GLY A 208 -13.32 -5.63 12.14
C GLY A 208 -12.90 -4.64 13.24
N HIS A 209 -11.61 -4.72 13.54
CA HIS A 209 -10.85 -3.83 14.42
C HIS A 209 -9.43 -3.72 13.86
N SER A 210 -8.79 -2.58 14.06
CA SER A 210 -7.45 -2.31 13.55
C SER A 210 -6.43 -2.24 14.69
N VAL A 211 -5.30 -2.89 14.48
CA VAL A 211 -4.18 -2.98 15.43
C VAL A 211 -2.85 -2.87 14.69
N VAL A 212 -1.76 -2.80 15.45
CA VAL A 212 -0.40 -2.81 14.88
C VAL A 212 0.29 -4.12 15.21
N LEU A 213 0.85 -4.80 14.21
CA LEU A 213 1.78 -5.90 14.41
C LEU A 213 3.16 -5.29 14.71
N ALA A 214 3.70 -5.63 15.88
CA ALA A 214 4.95 -5.09 16.42
C ALA A 214 6.05 -6.15 16.54
N GLY A 215 5.86 -7.32 15.93
CA GLY A 215 6.85 -8.41 15.94
C GLY A 215 6.19 -9.76 15.74
N TYR A 216 7.01 -10.81 15.70
CA TYR A 216 6.56 -12.19 15.55
C TYR A 216 7.53 -13.17 16.20
N ARG A 217 7.07 -14.40 16.46
CA ARG A 217 7.90 -15.53 16.88
C ARG A 217 7.40 -16.80 16.21
N ASP A 218 8.28 -17.45 15.45
CA ASP A 218 8.06 -18.80 14.93
C ASP A 218 8.19 -19.80 16.07
N ASP A 219 7.14 -20.57 16.29
CA ASP A 219 7.06 -21.56 17.35
C ASP A 219 5.96 -22.59 17.00
N PRO A 220 6.34 -23.86 16.75
CA PRO A 220 5.42 -24.89 16.28
C PRO A 220 4.34 -25.28 17.30
N ASN A 221 4.45 -24.83 18.55
CA ASN A 221 3.44 -25.08 19.57
C ASN A 221 2.20 -24.18 19.43
N PHE A 222 2.25 -23.14 18.58
CA PHE A 222 1.10 -22.28 18.30
C PHE A 222 0.48 -22.60 16.95
N GLN A 223 -0.83 -22.35 16.84
CA GLN A 223 -1.58 -22.55 15.62
C GLN A 223 -0.98 -21.72 14.46
N GLY A 224 -0.73 -22.39 13.34
CA GLY A 224 -0.06 -21.78 12.18
C GLY A 224 1.46 -21.68 12.29
N GLY A 225 2.06 -22.21 13.36
CA GLY A 225 3.52 -22.30 13.53
C GLY A 225 4.17 -21.06 14.13
N GLY A 226 3.40 -20.18 14.77
CA GLY A 226 3.94 -19.02 15.47
C GLY A 226 2.87 -18.04 15.95
N VAL A 227 3.33 -16.93 16.52
CA VAL A 227 2.49 -15.83 17.02
C VAL A 227 3.02 -14.48 16.58
N PHE A 228 2.12 -13.53 16.35
CA PHE A 228 2.43 -12.10 16.24
C PHE A 228 2.34 -11.42 17.60
N ILE A 229 3.13 -10.36 17.77
CA ILE A 229 2.99 -9.39 18.85
C ILE A 229 2.03 -8.31 18.36
N VAL A 230 0.84 -8.24 18.95
CA VAL A 230 -0.21 -7.28 18.59
C VAL A 230 -0.20 -6.12 19.57
N ARG A 231 -0.11 -4.90 19.06
CA ARG A 231 -0.24 -3.63 19.80
C ARG A 231 -1.62 -3.06 19.55
N ASN A 232 -2.38 -2.84 20.61
CA ASN A 232 -3.74 -2.30 20.53
C ASN A 232 -3.79 -0.81 20.90
N SER A 233 -4.89 -0.15 20.56
CA SER A 233 -5.23 1.23 20.88
C SER A 233 -6.23 1.32 22.05
N ASP A 234 -6.12 0.41 23.02
CA ASP A 234 -6.95 0.37 24.24
C ASP A 234 -6.13 0.69 25.50
N GLY A 235 -5.08 1.50 25.31
CA GLY A 235 -4.19 1.95 26.37
C GLY A 235 -3.25 0.87 26.92
N PRO A 236 -2.35 1.24 27.84
CA PRO A 236 -1.37 0.32 28.43
C PRO A 236 -2.00 -0.70 29.39
N GLY A 237 -3.24 -0.48 29.83
CA GLY A 237 -3.97 -1.42 30.69
C GLY A 237 -4.52 -2.65 29.95
N TRP A 238 -4.57 -2.61 28.61
CA TRP A 238 -5.01 -3.75 27.80
C TRP A 238 -3.89 -4.77 27.62
N GLY A 239 -4.18 -6.04 27.88
CA GLY A 239 -3.20 -7.12 27.78
C GLY A 239 -1.96 -6.89 28.65
N GLN A 240 -0.78 -7.08 28.07
CA GLN A 240 0.50 -6.79 28.70
C GLN A 240 1.04 -5.46 28.17
N GLU A 241 0.83 -4.37 28.93
CA GLU A 241 1.31 -3.02 28.60
C GLU A 241 0.78 -2.50 27.24
N GLY A 242 -0.46 -2.87 26.87
CA GLY A 242 -1.08 -2.55 25.59
C GLY A 242 -0.77 -3.54 24.46
N TYR A 243 -0.19 -4.70 24.79
CA TYR A 243 0.17 -5.75 23.83
C TYR A 243 -0.43 -7.13 24.15
N ALA A 244 -0.62 -7.95 23.13
CA ALA A 244 -1.02 -9.35 23.25
C ALA A 244 -0.36 -10.22 22.16
N TYR A 245 -0.58 -11.53 22.19
CA TYR A 245 -0.08 -12.46 21.18
C TYR A 245 -1.21 -13.13 20.41
N PHE A 246 -1.13 -13.10 19.08
CA PHE A 246 -2.15 -13.69 18.22
C PHE A 246 -1.48 -14.76 17.34
N PRO A 247 -1.97 -16.01 17.30
CA PRO A 247 -1.42 -17.05 16.42
C PRO A 247 -1.44 -16.63 14.96
N TYR A 248 -0.51 -17.17 14.16
CA TYR A 248 -0.49 -16.90 12.71
C TYR A 248 -1.81 -17.25 12.04
N THR A 249 -2.48 -18.32 12.49
CA THR A 249 -3.81 -18.71 11.97
C THR A 249 -4.86 -17.63 12.16
N TYR A 250 -4.82 -16.88 13.28
CA TYR A 250 -5.75 -15.77 13.49
C TYR A 250 -5.64 -14.77 12.34
N ILE A 251 -4.41 -14.38 12.01
CA ILE A 251 -4.16 -13.38 10.99
C ILE A 251 -4.45 -13.92 9.58
N THR A 252 -4.12 -15.18 9.31
CA THR A 252 -4.41 -15.81 8.00
C THR A 252 -5.89 -16.12 7.78
N ASP A 253 -6.70 -16.19 8.85
CA ASP A 253 -8.13 -16.41 8.74
C ASP A 253 -8.92 -15.08 8.72
N TYR A 254 -8.44 -14.07 9.45
CA TYR A 254 -9.23 -12.87 9.74
C TYR A 254 -8.63 -11.53 9.32
N GLY A 255 -7.34 -11.45 8.95
CA GLY A 255 -6.73 -10.20 8.49
C GLY A 255 -7.23 -9.78 7.11
N ASN A 256 -7.87 -8.61 7.02
CA ASN A 256 -8.60 -8.19 5.82
C ASN A 256 -7.88 -7.10 5.01
N ASP A 257 -6.99 -6.32 5.62
CA ASP A 257 -6.03 -5.42 4.96
C ASP A 257 -4.75 -5.30 5.81
N ALA A 258 -3.64 -4.94 5.18
CA ALA A 258 -2.36 -4.75 5.88
C ALA A 258 -1.48 -3.75 5.15
N VAL A 259 -0.94 -2.78 5.88
CA VAL A 259 -0.10 -1.71 5.36
C VAL A 259 0.98 -1.35 6.36
N TRP A 260 2.18 -1.10 5.86
CA TRP A 260 3.22 -0.39 6.61
C TRP A 260 3.55 0.91 5.89
N LEU A 261 4.12 1.86 6.61
CA LEU A 261 4.48 3.15 6.06
C LEU A 261 6.00 3.29 6.00
N LYS A 262 6.47 4.08 5.07
CA LYS A 262 7.81 4.64 5.11
C LYS A 262 7.69 6.13 5.36
N HIS A 263 8.45 6.64 6.31
CA HIS A 263 8.62 8.08 6.48
C HIS A 263 9.85 8.55 5.69
N ASP A 264 9.66 9.61 4.93
CA ASP A 264 10.70 10.35 4.26
C ASP A 264 10.73 11.75 4.87
N PRO A 265 11.78 12.12 5.63
CA PRO A 265 11.90 13.44 6.23
C PRO A 265 11.68 14.55 5.19
N ALA A 266 11.00 15.61 5.60
CA ALA A 266 10.81 16.78 4.78
C ALA A 266 12.17 17.46 4.55
N ASP A 267 12.83 17.12 3.44
CA ASP A 267 13.68 18.07 2.76
C ASP A 267 12.73 19.17 2.28
N ALA A 268 12.65 20.27 3.02
CA ALA A 268 11.65 21.33 2.88
C ALA A 268 11.57 22.00 1.48
N ASP A 269 12.43 21.60 0.54
CA ASP A 269 12.48 22.07 -0.85
C ASP A 269 12.63 20.93 -1.87
N SER A 270 12.34 19.67 -1.51
CA SER A 270 12.54 18.56 -2.46
C SER A 270 11.43 18.56 -3.52
N PRO A 271 11.76 18.80 -4.81
CA PRO A 271 10.78 18.71 -5.89
C PRO A 271 10.28 17.28 -6.10
N ARG A 272 10.82 16.31 -5.35
CA ARG A 272 10.50 14.90 -5.45
C ARG A 272 9.08 14.50 -5.02
N PHE A 273 8.39 15.41 -4.33
CA PHE A 273 7.03 15.20 -3.82
C PHE A 273 6.03 16.19 -4.42
N GLN A 274 6.49 17.08 -5.30
CA GLN A 274 5.62 17.96 -6.07
C GLN A 274 5.71 17.53 -7.53
N PRO A 275 4.60 17.08 -8.13
CA PRO A 275 4.63 16.68 -9.53
C PRO A 275 4.93 17.91 -10.40
N ALA A 276 5.91 17.79 -11.30
CA ALA A 276 6.14 18.77 -12.35
C ALA A 276 4.97 18.79 -13.35
N ALA A 277 4.27 17.66 -13.50
CA ALA A 277 3.05 17.55 -14.26
C ALA A 277 2.17 16.43 -13.69
N ARG A 278 0.86 16.65 -13.68
CA ARG A 278 -0.18 15.64 -13.46
C ARG A 278 -1.04 15.57 -14.72
N PHE A 279 -1.34 14.35 -15.16
CA PHE A 279 -2.14 14.08 -16.34
C PHE A 279 -3.36 13.23 -15.94
N GLU A 280 -4.54 13.85 -15.92
CA GLU A 280 -5.81 13.13 -15.72
C GLU A 280 -6.11 12.27 -16.94
N ALA A 281 -6.24 10.96 -16.74
CA ALA A 281 -6.23 9.99 -17.83
C ALA A 281 -7.45 10.14 -18.76
N GLU A 282 -8.60 10.55 -18.22
CA GLU A 282 -9.83 10.79 -18.98
C GLU A 282 -9.77 12.04 -19.86
N SER A 283 -8.80 12.91 -19.63
CA SER A 283 -8.56 14.13 -20.41
C SER A 283 -7.51 13.93 -21.51
N LEU A 284 -6.81 12.78 -21.51
CA LEU A 284 -5.77 12.49 -22.51
C LEU A 284 -6.34 11.96 -23.81
N LYS A 285 -5.65 12.29 -24.91
CA LYS A 285 -5.98 11.80 -26.24
C LYS A 285 -5.63 10.31 -26.34
N ILE A 286 -6.64 9.50 -26.65
CA ILE A 286 -6.46 8.08 -26.98
C ILE A 286 -5.97 7.97 -28.43
N LEU A 287 -4.72 7.54 -28.62
CA LEU A 287 -4.13 7.34 -29.96
C LEU A 287 -4.58 6.05 -30.62
N LYS A 288 -4.76 5.01 -29.81
CA LYS A 288 -5.10 3.67 -30.28
C LYS A 288 -5.93 2.97 -29.21
N THR A 289 -6.91 2.19 -29.66
CA THR A 289 -7.60 1.21 -28.83
C THR A 289 -7.70 -0.12 -29.59
N SER A 290 -7.68 -1.24 -28.88
CA SER A 290 -8.00 -2.55 -29.45
C SER A 290 -9.51 -2.77 -29.44
N ALA A 291 -10.01 -3.69 -30.28
CA ALA A 291 -11.44 -4.05 -30.30
C ALA A 291 -11.94 -4.63 -28.96
N ARG A 292 -11.01 -5.02 -28.07
CA ARG A 292 -11.24 -5.59 -26.75
C ARG A 292 -11.15 -4.55 -25.62
N CYS A 293 -11.07 -3.26 -25.93
CA CYS A 293 -11.11 -2.19 -24.96
C CYS A 293 -12.06 -1.08 -25.41
N GLN A 294 -13.09 -0.84 -24.59
CA GLN A 294 -14.08 0.22 -24.77
C GLN A 294 -13.87 1.29 -23.69
N PRO A 295 -13.04 2.32 -23.98
CA PRO A 295 -12.76 3.40 -23.04
C PRO A 295 -13.94 4.37 -22.93
N ALA A 296 -14.18 4.88 -21.73
CA ALA A 296 -15.16 5.91 -21.42
C ALA A 296 -14.72 6.72 -20.20
N VAL A 297 -15.17 7.98 -20.14
CA VAL A 297 -15.05 8.79 -18.91
C VAL A 297 -16.10 8.30 -17.93
N GLN A 298 -15.69 7.94 -16.72
CA GLN A 298 -16.60 7.49 -15.65
C GLN A 298 -16.55 8.46 -14.47
N PRO A 299 -17.68 9.07 -14.08
CA PRO A 299 -17.80 9.79 -12.82
C PRO A 299 -17.63 8.84 -11.63
N MET A 300 -16.89 9.27 -10.60
CA MET A 300 -16.61 8.49 -9.39
C MET A 300 -17.47 8.88 -8.19
N THR A 301 -18.58 9.59 -8.43
CA THR A 301 -19.50 10.10 -7.39
C THR A 301 -19.95 9.00 -6.42
N ASP A 302 -20.29 7.82 -6.93
CA ASP A 302 -20.83 6.71 -6.12
C ASP A 302 -19.79 6.09 -5.17
N TRP A 303 -18.51 6.42 -5.33
CA TRP A 303 -17.40 5.90 -4.52
C TRP A 303 -16.64 6.98 -3.74
N GLY A 304 -17.15 8.22 -3.75
CA GLY A 304 -16.51 9.37 -3.11
C GLY A 304 -15.57 10.10 -4.06
N ALA A 305 -16.16 10.96 -4.91
CA ALA A 305 -15.45 11.68 -5.98
C ALA A 305 -14.16 12.40 -5.56
N LYS A 306 -14.05 12.87 -4.30
CA LYS A 306 -12.85 13.57 -3.81
C LYS A 306 -11.57 12.72 -3.81
N GLN A 307 -11.72 11.39 -3.86
CA GLN A 307 -10.60 10.45 -3.87
C GLN A 307 -9.96 10.27 -5.26
N TRP A 308 -10.56 10.83 -6.31
CA TRP A 308 -10.08 10.78 -7.70
C TRP A 308 -9.85 12.19 -8.25
N GLY A 309 -8.90 12.32 -9.17
CA GLY A 309 -8.69 13.53 -9.96
C GLY A 309 -9.98 13.93 -10.68
N ASP A 310 -10.36 15.20 -10.59
CA ASP A 310 -11.60 15.76 -11.14
C ASP A 310 -12.90 14.99 -10.80
N GLY A 311 -12.87 14.08 -9.82
CA GLY A 311 -13.95 13.18 -9.49
C GLY A 311 -14.30 12.16 -10.56
N LYS A 312 -13.34 11.81 -11.44
CA LYS A 312 -13.55 10.94 -12.61
C LYS A 312 -12.40 9.95 -12.78
N GLN A 313 -12.56 9.02 -13.72
CA GLN A 313 -11.48 8.19 -14.20
C GLN A 313 -11.65 7.90 -15.69
N LEU A 314 -10.56 7.52 -16.36
CA LEU A 314 -10.62 6.79 -17.61
C LEU A 314 -10.91 5.33 -17.31
N PHE A 315 -12.16 4.94 -17.48
CA PHE A 315 -12.59 3.55 -17.39
C PHE A 315 -12.46 2.87 -18.76
N CYS A 316 -12.01 1.61 -18.80
CA CYS A 316 -12.17 0.76 -19.96
C CYS A 316 -12.86 -0.55 -19.59
N LYS A 317 -14.02 -0.80 -20.22
CA LYS A 317 -14.58 -2.15 -20.27
C LYS A 317 -13.71 -2.97 -21.21
N ALA A 318 -12.94 -3.89 -20.65
CA ALA A 318 -11.95 -4.65 -21.38
C ALA A 318 -12.13 -6.17 -21.24
N GLU A 319 -11.61 -6.88 -22.24
CA GLU A 319 -11.35 -8.32 -22.18
C GLU A 319 -9.85 -8.57 -22.05
N ASN A 320 -9.45 -9.83 -21.84
CA ASN A 320 -8.04 -10.19 -21.91
C ASN A 320 -7.44 -9.80 -23.29
N GLY A 321 -6.30 -9.12 -23.28
CA GLY A 321 -5.70 -8.50 -24.47
C GLY A 321 -6.31 -7.16 -24.90
N GLY A 322 -7.29 -6.64 -24.15
CA GLY A 322 -7.76 -5.26 -24.26
C GLY A 322 -6.60 -4.29 -24.05
N ALA A 323 -6.47 -3.28 -24.91
CA ALA A 323 -5.36 -2.33 -24.82
C ALA A 323 -5.73 -0.97 -25.39
N LEU A 324 -5.13 0.09 -24.83
CA LEU A 324 -5.18 1.44 -25.36
C LEU A 324 -3.83 2.16 -25.21
N GLU A 325 -3.64 3.26 -25.93
CA GLU A 325 -2.44 4.12 -25.85
C GLU A 325 -2.87 5.58 -25.68
N LEU A 326 -2.36 6.23 -24.63
CA LEU A 326 -2.60 7.63 -24.30
C LEU A 326 -1.42 8.49 -24.73
N GLU A 327 -1.69 9.66 -25.31
CA GLU A 327 -0.68 10.67 -25.61
C GLU A 327 -0.57 11.68 -24.46
N PHE A 328 0.66 11.99 -24.06
CA PHE A 328 0.97 13.15 -23.22
C PHE A 328 2.16 13.91 -23.79
N THR A 329 2.32 15.19 -23.45
CA THR A 329 3.37 16.04 -24.01
C THR A 329 4.13 16.74 -22.90
N LEU A 330 5.45 16.79 -23.03
CA LEU A 330 6.33 17.51 -22.12
C LEU A 330 6.88 18.78 -22.77
N PRO A 331 6.83 19.92 -22.07
CA PRO A 331 7.45 21.15 -22.59
C PRO A 331 8.98 21.03 -22.64
N ASP A 332 9.56 20.37 -21.63
CA ASP A 332 11.00 20.25 -21.44
C ASP A 332 11.42 18.80 -21.25
N ALA A 333 12.64 18.49 -21.66
CA ALA A 333 13.27 17.21 -21.36
C ALA A 333 13.65 17.15 -19.88
N GLY A 334 13.63 15.95 -19.30
CA GLY A 334 14.01 15.77 -17.91
C GLY A 334 14.01 14.32 -17.47
N ARG A 335 14.51 14.11 -16.25
CA ARG A 335 14.52 12.82 -15.58
C ARG A 335 13.39 12.81 -14.56
N PHE A 336 12.43 11.91 -14.73
CA PHE A 336 11.21 11.87 -13.93
C PHE A 336 10.98 10.49 -13.36
N GLU A 337 10.60 10.42 -12.09
CA GLU A 337 9.82 9.28 -11.62
C GLU A 337 8.38 9.46 -12.07
N ILE A 338 7.80 8.39 -12.61
CA ILE A 338 6.41 8.36 -13.02
C ILE A 338 5.61 7.63 -11.95
N GLU A 339 4.60 8.27 -11.39
CA GLU A 339 3.65 7.63 -10.48
C GLU A 339 2.31 7.47 -11.16
N LEU A 340 1.77 6.25 -11.16
CA LEU A 340 0.47 5.92 -11.71
C LEU A 340 -0.57 5.80 -10.60
N PHE A 341 -1.74 6.37 -10.83
CA PHE A 341 -2.92 6.26 -9.99
C PHE A 341 -3.96 5.45 -10.75
N VAL A 342 -4.29 4.26 -10.24
CA VAL A 342 -5.34 3.41 -10.80
C VAL A 342 -6.47 3.27 -9.81
N THR A 343 -7.65 2.99 -10.32
CA THR A 343 -8.74 2.49 -9.49
C THR A 343 -8.54 0.99 -9.29
N LEU A 344 -8.69 0.54 -8.06
CA LEU A 344 -8.80 -0.87 -7.74
C LEU A 344 -10.28 -1.23 -7.60
N ALA A 345 -10.69 -2.39 -8.13
CA ALA A 345 -12.09 -2.79 -8.09
C ALA A 345 -12.31 -4.31 -8.18
N PRO A 346 -13.50 -4.83 -7.79
CA PRO A 346 -13.79 -6.26 -7.83
C PRO A 346 -13.83 -6.89 -9.23
N ASP A 347 -13.91 -6.08 -10.28
CA ASP A 347 -14.01 -6.53 -11.67
C ASP A 347 -12.77 -6.17 -12.50
N PHE A 348 -11.69 -5.68 -11.85
CA PHE A 348 -10.53 -5.17 -12.57
C PHE A 348 -9.44 -6.22 -12.81
N GLY A 349 -8.73 -6.05 -13.93
CA GLY A 349 -7.69 -6.96 -14.41
C GLY A 349 -6.27 -6.59 -13.99
N LYS A 350 -5.32 -7.37 -14.51
CA LYS A 350 -3.88 -7.14 -14.38
C LYS A 350 -3.39 -6.33 -15.56
N LEU A 351 -2.63 -5.27 -15.29
CA LEU A 351 -2.15 -4.35 -16.30
C LEU A 351 -0.70 -4.62 -16.66
N LYS A 352 -0.41 -4.53 -17.96
CA LYS A 352 0.92 -4.35 -18.50
C LYS A 352 1.03 -2.93 -19.04
N LEU A 353 2.01 -2.21 -18.51
CA LEU A 353 2.23 -0.80 -18.81
C LEU A 353 3.42 -0.65 -19.75
N LEU A 354 3.33 0.32 -20.66
CA LEU A 354 4.38 0.63 -21.61
C LEU A 354 4.62 2.14 -21.67
N LEU A 355 5.88 2.55 -21.70
CA LEU A 355 6.30 3.93 -21.96
C LEU A 355 7.02 3.98 -23.31
N ASP A 356 6.46 4.72 -24.26
CA ASP A 356 6.97 4.80 -25.64
C ASP A 356 7.23 3.42 -26.28
N GLY A 357 6.32 2.47 -26.01
CA GLY A 357 6.39 1.09 -26.49
C GLY A 357 7.34 0.17 -25.71
N ARG A 358 8.07 0.68 -24.70
CA ARG A 358 8.92 -0.12 -23.81
C ARG A 358 8.11 -0.61 -22.63
N VAL A 359 8.15 -1.91 -22.36
CA VAL A 359 7.44 -2.52 -21.22
C VAL A 359 8.06 -2.04 -19.90
N LEU A 360 7.20 -1.56 -19.01
CA LEU A 360 7.59 -1.16 -17.66
C LEU A 360 7.62 -2.37 -16.72
N THR A 361 8.49 -2.31 -15.71
CA THR A 361 8.67 -3.40 -14.75
C THR A 361 7.43 -3.62 -13.89
N GLN A 362 6.78 -2.55 -13.47
CA GLN A 362 5.56 -2.65 -12.67
C GLN A 362 4.35 -2.99 -13.54
N GLN A 363 3.62 -4.01 -13.09
CA GLN A 363 2.46 -4.57 -13.77
C GLN A 363 1.38 -4.87 -12.72
N PRO A 364 0.60 -3.85 -12.31
CA PRO A 364 -0.27 -3.97 -11.15
C PRO A 364 -1.45 -4.91 -11.40
N ASP A 365 -1.78 -5.71 -10.38
CA ASP A 365 -3.08 -6.37 -10.26
C ASP A 365 -4.06 -5.35 -9.67
N CYS A 366 -5.04 -4.90 -10.46
CA CYS A 366 -5.97 -3.85 -10.05
C CYS A 366 -7.20 -4.41 -9.30
N PHE A 367 -7.17 -5.68 -8.91
CA PHE A 367 -8.26 -6.29 -8.14
C PHE A 367 -8.24 -5.82 -6.67
N CYS A 368 -9.42 -5.41 -6.17
CA CYS A 368 -9.69 -5.21 -4.74
C CYS A 368 -11.11 -5.71 -4.41
N GLY A 369 -11.35 -6.08 -3.14
CA GLY A 369 -12.68 -6.50 -2.68
C GLY A 369 -13.75 -5.39 -2.73
N ARG A 370 -13.33 -4.15 -2.94
CA ARG A 370 -14.16 -2.95 -3.10
C ARG A 370 -13.54 -2.00 -4.14
N VAL A 371 -14.26 -0.94 -4.48
CA VAL A 371 -13.72 0.17 -5.26
C VAL A 371 -12.95 1.10 -4.32
N GLU A 372 -11.69 1.38 -4.64
CA GLU A 372 -10.82 2.32 -3.94
C GLU A 372 -9.69 2.80 -4.86
N PRO A 373 -9.07 3.97 -4.63
CA PRO A 373 -7.87 4.37 -5.36
C PRO A 373 -6.66 3.55 -4.90
N SER A 374 -5.71 3.32 -5.81
CA SER A 374 -4.46 2.66 -5.46
C SER A 374 -3.53 3.53 -4.62
N GLY A 375 -3.69 4.85 -4.65
CA GLY A 375 -2.58 5.75 -4.35
C GLY A 375 -1.44 5.60 -5.38
N PRO A 376 -0.28 6.21 -5.14
CA PRO A 376 0.80 6.25 -6.12
C PRO A 376 1.43 4.86 -6.31
N ILE A 377 1.56 4.44 -7.57
CA ILE A 377 2.34 3.28 -7.99
C ILE A 377 3.54 3.78 -8.80
N SER A 378 4.73 3.72 -8.23
CA SER A 378 5.96 4.09 -8.95
C SER A 378 6.17 3.17 -10.15
N LEU A 379 6.25 3.75 -11.35
CA LEU A 379 6.64 3.06 -12.58
C LEU A 379 8.14 3.19 -12.87
N GLY A 380 8.91 3.65 -11.88
CA GLY A 380 10.35 3.89 -11.97
C GLY A 380 10.73 5.26 -12.54
N THR A 381 12.03 5.50 -12.60
CA THR A 381 12.62 6.76 -13.11
C THR A 381 13.06 6.61 -14.56
N HIS A 382 12.66 7.58 -15.40
CA HIS A 382 12.89 7.57 -16.84
C HIS A 382 13.41 8.93 -17.33
N ASP A 383 14.31 8.90 -18.30
CA ASP A 383 14.74 10.10 -19.03
C ASP A 383 13.78 10.34 -20.20
N LEU A 384 13.02 11.43 -20.14
CA LEU A 384 12.05 11.83 -21.14
C LEU A 384 12.52 13.07 -21.90
N LYS A 385 12.15 13.15 -23.18
CA LYS A 385 12.49 14.28 -24.03
C LYS A 385 11.36 15.32 -23.98
N ALA A 386 11.64 16.53 -24.42
CA ALA A 386 10.57 17.46 -24.77
C ALA A 386 9.78 16.88 -25.96
N GLY A 387 8.46 17.07 -25.96
CA GLY A 387 7.55 16.62 -27.01
C GLY A 387 6.60 15.50 -26.57
N ALA A 388 6.03 14.83 -27.56
CA ALA A 388 4.98 13.83 -27.37
C ALA A 388 5.53 12.48 -26.92
N HIS A 389 4.86 11.88 -25.95
CA HIS A 389 5.14 10.59 -25.34
C HIS A 389 3.86 9.76 -25.25
N LYS A 390 4.03 8.45 -25.06
CA LYS A 390 2.95 7.47 -25.07
C LYS A 390 2.94 6.62 -23.82
N LEU A 391 1.80 6.57 -23.14
CA LEU A 391 1.52 5.59 -22.09
C LEU A 391 0.59 4.51 -22.66
N GLY A 392 1.14 3.33 -22.89
CA GLY A 392 0.41 2.15 -23.33
C GLY A 392 -0.09 1.34 -22.14
N ILE A 393 -1.36 0.93 -22.18
CA ILE A 393 -2.00 0.10 -21.16
C ILE A 393 -2.60 -1.12 -21.86
N ALA A 394 -2.27 -2.31 -21.37
CA ALA A 394 -2.81 -3.57 -21.87
C ALA A 394 -3.22 -4.49 -20.72
N VAL A 395 -4.33 -5.21 -20.86
CA VAL A 395 -4.77 -6.21 -19.90
C VAL A 395 -4.17 -7.56 -20.26
N THR A 396 -3.46 -8.18 -19.33
CA THR A 396 -2.76 -9.47 -19.53
C THR A 396 -3.41 -10.65 -18.81
N GLY A 397 -4.41 -10.38 -17.98
CA GLY A 397 -5.15 -11.37 -17.22
C GLY A 397 -5.94 -10.69 -16.11
N LYS A 398 -6.34 -11.46 -15.10
CA LYS A 398 -7.04 -10.95 -13.91
C LYS A 398 -6.73 -11.80 -12.68
N ASN A 399 -7.00 -11.26 -11.50
CA ASN A 399 -7.09 -12.06 -10.29
C ASN A 399 -8.19 -13.13 -10.43
N ALA A 400 -8.01 -14.32 -9.84
CA ALA A 400 -9.01 -15.38 -9.90
C ALA A 400 -10.36 -14.98 -9.31
N LEU A 401 -10.36 -14.05 -8.34
CA LEU A 401 -11.56 -13.51 -7.71
C LEU A 401 -12.19 -12.34 -8.48
N SER A 402 -11.48 -11.78 -9.47
CA SER A 402 -12.00 -10.67 -10.26
C SER A 402 -13.10 -11.16 -11.20
N SER A 403 -14.21 -10.43 -11.30
CA SER A 403 -15.33 -10.82 -12.17
C SER A 403 -15.07 -10.48 -13.64
N SER A 404 -14.22 -9.50 -13.96
CA SER A 404 -13.95 -9.03 -15.32
C SER A 404 -12.46 -8.73 -15.54
N HIS A 405 -12.12 -8.17 -16.70
CA HIS A 405 -10.79 -7.69 -17.09
C HIS A 405 -10.78 -6.16 -17.24
N SER A 406 -11.81 -5.48 -16.74
CA SER A 406 -11.94 -4.02 -16.82
C SER A 406 -10.73 -3.34 -16.17
N PHE A 407 -10.53 -2.07 -16.45
CA PHE A 407 -9.59 -1.26 -15.68
C PHE A 407 -10.01 0.20 -15.65
N GLY A 408 -9.38 0.93 -14.74
CA GLY A 408 -9.66 2.33 -14.51
C GLY A 408 -8.37 3.04 -14.14
N ILE A 409 -8.04 4.10 -14.87
CA ILE A 409 -6.88 4.95 -14.60
C ILE A 409 -7.42 6.31 -14.17
N ASP A 410 -6.95 6.77 -13.02
CA ASP A 410 -7.23 8.11 -12.51
C ASP A 410 -6.30 9.09 -13.24
N ALA A 411 -5.01 8.98 -12.94
CA ALA A 411 -4.00 9.88 -13.47
C ALA A 411 -2.61 9.25 -13.48
N PHE A 412 -1.65 9.98 -14.01
CA PHE A 412 -0.26 9.79 -13.65
C PHE A 412 0.45 11.13 -13.43
N GLU A 413 1.50 11.08 -12.64
CA GLU A 413 2.30 12.22 -12.25
C GLU A 413 3.76 12.02 -12.62
N LEU A 414 4.43 13.13 -12.94
CA LEU A 414 5.86 13.17 -13.20
C LEU A 414 6.56 13.95 -12.11
N HIS A 415 7.36 13.26 -11.30
CA HIS A 415 8.13 13.84 -10.20
C HIS A 415 9.59 14.00 -10.61
N PRO A 416 10.15 15.22 -10.63
CA PRO A 416 11.54 15.45 -10.99
C PRO A 416 12.52 14.64 -10.13
N ARG A 417 13.51 14.01 -10.78
CA ARG A 417 14.62 13.31 -10.12
C ARG A 417 15.95 13.91 -10.56
N ARG A 418 16.86 14.07 -9.60
CA ARG A 418 18.20 14.61 -9.84
C ARG A 418 19.13 13.61 -10.52
#